data_AF-A0A351F0W5-F1
#
_entry.id   AF-A0A351F0W5-F1
#
_cell.length_a   1.000
_cell.length_b   1.000
_cell.length_c   1.000
_cell.angle_alpha   90.00
_cell.angle_beta   90.00
_cell.angle_gamma   90.00
#
_symmetry.space_group_name_H-M   'P 1'
#
loop_
_entity.id
_entity.type
_entity.pdbx_description
1 polymer ?
#
loop_
_entity_poly.entity_id
_entity_poly.type
_entity_poly.pdbx_seq_one_letter_code
_entity_poly.pdbx_strand_id
1 'polypeptide(L)'
;MNRDYQKWYSDHLGKEMELLVHGHAGTPFIIFPCSNGRFFDFENRGMFHTVEQELKEGKAIFFSVDSIDRETWHNHGAHPSVGASRHEHYDQYIIHEVIPFIHHFLGNNEKIIAAGASMGAYHAVNFF
;
A
#
# COMPACT_ATOMS: atom_id res chain seq x y z
N MET A 1 1.85 17.08 -10.71
CA MET A 1 1.59 15.72 -10.21
C MET A 1 0.79 15.88 -8.94
N ASN A 2 -0.42 15.32 -8.87
CA ASN A 2 -1.21 15.35 -7.64
C ASN A 2 -0.61 14.35 -6.66
N ARG A 3 -0.38 14.81 -5.43
CA ARG A 3 0.23 14.05 -4.35
C ARG A 3 -0.55 14.32 -3.07
N ASP A 4 -1.26 13.33 -2.58
CA ASP A 4 -2.05 13.44 -1.35
C ASP A 4 -1.54 12.48 -0.29
N TYR A 5 -1.37 13.01 0.92
CA TYR A 5 -0.98 12.23 2.10
C TYR A 5 -2.21 11.85 2.90
N GLN A 6 -2.28 10.58 3.28
CA GLN A 6 -3.39 10.03 4.03
C GLN A 6 -2.87 9.33 5.27
N LYS A 7 -3.59 9.50 6.37
CA LYS A 7 -3.27 8.89 7.66
C LYS A 7 -4.54 8.65 8.46
N TRP A 8 -4.65 7.47 9.05
CA TRP A 8 -5.72 7.15 9.99
C TRP A 8 -5.27 6.10 11.00
N TYR A 9 -6.03 5.95 12.07
CA TYR A 9 -5.82 4.87 13.04
C TYR A 9 -6.48 3.59 12.53
N SER A 10 -5.71 2.52 12.41
CA SER A 10 -6.22 1.20 12.03
C SER A 10 -6.60 0.42 13.29
N ASP A 11 -7.89 0.08 13.40
CA ASP A 11 -8.39 -0.77 14.49
C ASP A 11 -7.87 -2.20 14.36
N HIS A 12 -7.66 -2.70 13.13
CA HIS A 12 -7.07 -4.03 12.90
C HIS A 12 -5.61 -4.11 13.36
N LEU A 13 -4.84 -3.03 13.21
CA LEU A 13 -3.42 -3.01 13.56
C LEU A 13 -3.12 -2.41 14.93
N GLY A 14 -4.07 -1.67 15.52
CA GLY A 14 -3.94 -0.98 16.79
C GLY A 14 -2.98 0.21 16.76
N LYS A 15 -2.78 0.83 15.59
CA LYS A 15 -1.82 1.93 15.40
C LYS A 15 -2.19 2.82 14.22
N GLU A 16 -1.57 4.00 14.16
CA GLU A 16 -1.69 4.87 12.98
C GLU A 16 -0.97 4.25 11.78
N MET A 17 -1.65 4.30 10.64
CA MET A 17 -1.15 3.87 9.34
C MET A 17 -1.17 5.04 8.37
N GLU A 18 -0.23 5.04 7.44
CA GLU A 18 0.02 6.13 6.51
C GLU A 18 0.08 5.59 5.08
N LEU A 19 -0.39 6.39 4.10
CA LEU A 19 -0.17 6.10 2.69
C LEU A 19 -0.03 7.39 1.88
N LEU A 20 0.53 7.26 0.68
CA LEU A 20 0.57 8.33 -0.31
C LEU A 20 -0.25 7.97 -1.54
N VAL A 21 -0.96 8.96 -2.06
CA VAL A 21 -1.69 8.88 -3.31
C VAL A 21 -0.96 9.72 -4.36
N HIS A 22 -0.66 9.12 -5.51
CA HIS A 22 -0.06 9.79 -6.66
C HIS A 22 -0.96 9.64 -7.88
N GLY A 23 -1.43 10.76 -8.44
CA GLY A 23 -2.41 10.78 -9.53
C GLY A 23 -3.77 11.30 -9.08
N HIS A 24 -4.78 11.18 -9.96
CA HIS A 24 -6.13 11.70 -9.67
C HIS A 24 -7.27 10.85 -10.27
N ALA A 25 -6.98 10.01 -11.25
CA ALA A 25 -7.94 9.14 -11.92
C ALA A 25 -7.20 8.01 -12.66
N GLY A 26 -7.99 7.10 -13.25
CA GLY A 26 -7.48 6.00 -14.06
C GLY A 26 -7.32 4.72 -13.26
N THR A 27 -6.53 3.78 -13.80
CA THR A 27 -6.41 2.44 -13.23
C THR A 27 -5.77 2.51 -11.84
N PRO A 28 -6.42 2.00 -10.78
CA PRO A 28 -5.87 2.04 -9.44
C PRO A 28 -4.83 0.95 -9.21
N PHE A 29 -3.68 1.37 -8.68
CA PHE A 29 -2.62 0.50 -8.20
C PHE A 29 -2.46 0.66 -6.70
N ILE A 30 -2.52 -0.44 -5.95
CA ILE A 30 -1.97 -0.49 -4.60
C ILE A 30 -0.51 -0.95 -4.69
N ILE A 31 0.42 -0.16 -4.15
CA ILE A 31 1.85 -0.47 -4.21
C ILE A 31 2.39 -0.77 -2.81
N PHE A 32 2.90 -1.99 -2.66
CA PHE A 32 3.56 -2.46 -1.45
C PHE A 32 5.08 -2.17 -1.52
N PRO A 33 5.67 -1.59 -0.47
CA PRO A 33 7.10 -1.28 -0.44
C PRO A 33 7.96 -2.55 -0.38
N CYS A 34 9.25 -2.41 -0.71
CA CYS A 34 10.24 -3.45 -0.47
C CYS A 34 10.38 -3.76 1.04
N SER A 35 11.15 -4.80 1.38
CA SER A 35 11.43 -5.21 2.77
C SER A 35 11.69 -4.04 3.72
N ASN A 36 10.90 -3.94 4.79
CA ASN A 36 10.98 -2.87 5.80
C ASN A 36 10.85 -1.45 5.24
N GLY A 37 10.34 -1.32 4.02
CA GLY A 37 10.15 -0.05 3.37
C GLY A 37 8.90 0.66 3.86
N ARG A 38 8.84 1.95 3.56
CA ARG A 38 7.75 2.83 3.95
C ARG A 38 6.94 3.28 2.73
N PHE A 39 5.74 3.76 3.00
CA PHE A 39 4.81 4.31 1.99
C PHE A 39 5.42 5.39 1.07
N PHE A 40 6.49 6.07 1.48
CA PHE A 40 7.18 7.10 0.68
C PHE A 40 8.38 6.58 -0.14
N ASP A 41 8.76 5.30 -0.04
CA ASP A 41 10.01 4.82 -0.62
C ASP A 41 10.00 4.82 -2.15
N PHE A 42 8.87 4.48 -2.78
CA PHE A 42 8.74 4.55 -4.24
C PHE A 42 8.84 5.99 -4.75
N GLU A 43 8.24 6.95 -4.04
CA GLU A 43 8.38 8.38 -4.32
C GLU A 43 9.83 8.83 -4.19
N ASN A 44 10.48 8.54 -3.06
CA ASN A 44 11.85 8.94 -2.79
C ASN A 44 12.86 8.32 -3.76
N ARG A 45 12.53 7.18 -4.36
CA ARG A 45 13.35 6.51 -5.39
C ARG A 45 13.01 6.95 -6.81
N GLY A 46 12.11 7.91 -6.98
CA GLY A 46 11.79 8.51 -8.27
C GLY A 46 10.88 7.67 -9.16
N MET A 47 10.20 6.64 -8.64
CA MET A 47 9.33 5.79 -9.46
C MET A 47 8.22 6.59 -10.14
N PHE A 48 7.60 7.55 -9.46
CA PHE A 48 6.54 8.37 -10.07
C PHE A 48 7.05 9.37 -11.12
N HIS A 49 8.37 9.63 -11.19
CA HIS A 49 8.93 10.42 -12.28
C HIS A 49 8.93 9.65 -13.60
N THR A 50 9.00 8.30 -13.56
CA THR A 50 9.04 7.48 -14.77
C THR A 50 7.67 7.30 -15.41
N VAL A 51 6.58 7.58 -14.68
CA VAL A 51 5.18 7.48 -15.13
C VAL A 51 4.43 8.81 -15.00
N GLU A 52 5.16 9.93 -14.96
CA GLU A 52 4.59 11.23 -14.65
C GLU A 52 3.52 11.66 -15.67
N GLN A 53 3.70 11.30 -16.94
CA GLN A 53 2.75 11.63 -18.00
C GLN A 53 1.42 10.90 -17.78
N GLU A 54 1.45 9.61 -17.45
CA GLU A 54 0.28 8.79 -17.16
C GLU A 54 -0.49 9.31 -15.94
N LEU A 55 0.23 9.75 -14.90
CA LEU A 55 -0.36 10.38 -13.72
C LEU A 55 -1.05 11.71 -14.06
N LYS A 56 -0.42 12.54 -14.91
CA LYS A 56 -0.97 13.83 -15.34
C LYS A 56 -2.23 13.63 -16.19
N GLU A 57 -2.20 12.67 -17.11
CA GLU A 57 -3.30 12.35 -18.02
C GLU A 57 -4.44 11.56 -17.34
N GLY A 58 -4.30 11.16 -16.07
CA GLY A 58 -5.32 10.40 -15.36
C GLY A 58 -5.49 8.98 -15.89
N LYS A 59 -4.40 8.38 -16.41
CA LYS A 59 -4.38 6.99 -16.89
C LYS A 59 -4.13 5.99 -15.77
N ALA A 60 -3.40 6.42 -14.74
CA ALA A 60 -3.08 5.61 -13.58
C ALA A 60 -3.08 6.46 -12.31
N ILE A 61 -3.40 5.81 -11.21
CA ILE A 61 -3.31 6.36 -9.86
C ILE A 61 -2.73 5.31 -8.92
N PHE A 62 -1.82 5.73 -8.06
CA PHE A 62 -1.07 4.83 -7.18
C PHE A 62 -1.33 5.16 -5.72
N PHE A 63 -1.61 4.13 -4.93
CA PHE A 63 -1.80 4.15 -3.49
C PHE A 63 -0.64 3.39 -2.86
N SER A 64 0.39 4.13 -2.44
CA SER A 64 1.59 3.55 -1.81
C SER A 64 1.32 3.34 -0.34
N VAL A 65 1.12 2.09 0.09
CA VAL A 65 0.81 1.74 1.48
C VAL A 65 2.07 1.56 2.32
N ASP A 66 1.95 1.71 3.63
CA ASP A 66 3.05 1.37 4.55
C ASP A 66 3.17 -0.15 4.76
N SER A 67 4.36 -0.62 5.12
CA SER A 67 4.55 -2.01 5.56
C SER A 67 4.53 -2.12 7.08
N ILE A 68 4.32 -3.36 7.54
CA ILE A 68 4.54 -3.74 8.93
C ILE A 68 5.55 -4.88 9.05
N ASP A 69 6.48 -4.97 8.10
CA ASP A 69 7.42 -6.09 7.96
C ASP A 69 8.19 -6.39 9.25
N ARG A 70 8.56 -5.35 10.00
CA ARG A 70 9.26 -5.45 11.30
C ARG A 70 8.44 -6.11 12.41
N GLU A 71 7.12 -6.18 12.24
CA GLU A 71 6.19 -6.83 13.16
C GLU A 71 5.79 -8.22 12.66
N THR A 72 6.09 -8.54 11.39
CA THR A 72 5.73 -9.78 10.72
C THR A 72 6.97 -10.60 10.37
N TRP A 73 7.32 -10.67 9.08
CA TRP A 73 8.31 -11.59 8.53
C TRP A 73 9.76 -11.15 8.78
N HIS A 74 9.99 -9.88 9.08
CA HIS A 74 11.30 -9.36 9.51
C HIS A 74 11.39 -9.25 11.04
N ASN A 75 10.42 -9.79 11.78
CA ASN A 75 10.48 -9.87 13.24
C ASN A 75 11.24 -11.13 13.70
N HIS A 76 12.57 -11.12 13.52
CA HIS A 76 13.41 -12.27 13.87
C HIS A 76 13.52 -12.55 15.38
N GLY A 77 13.01 -11.64 16.23
CA GLY A 77 13.00 -11.81 17.69
C GLY A 77 11.73 -12.46 18.22
N ALA A 78 10.66 -12.55 17.42
CA ALA A 78 9.39 -13.13 17.84
C ALA A 78 9.23 -14.58 17.35
N HIS A 79 8.35 -15.33 18.01
CA HIS A 79 7.96 -16.65 17.53
C HIS A 79 7.22 -16.52 16.18
N PRO A 80 7.44 -17.41 15.18
CA PRO A 80 6.85 -17.27 13.85
C PRO A 80 5.32 -17.10 13.82
N SER A 81 4.60 -17.72 14.75
CA SER A 81 3.15 -17.58 14.87
C SER A 81 2.70 -16.15 15.21
N VAL A 82 3.54 -15.38 15.91
CA VAL A 82 3.28 -13.96 16.19
C VAL A 82 3.37 -13.15 14.90
N GLY A 83 4.40 -13.41 14.09
CA GLY A 83 4.56 -12.74 12.80
C GLY A 83 3.41 -13.06 11.85
N ALA A 84 2.97 -14.32 11.80
CA ALA A 84 1.82 -14.75 11.02
C ALA A 84 0.50 -14.07 11.47
N SER A 85 0.23 -14.04 12.79
CA SER A 85 -0.96 -13.36 13.32
C SER A 85 -0.96 -11.85 13.05
N ARG A 86 0.21 -11.19 13.16
CA ARG A 86 0.33 -9.77 12.78
C ARG A 86 0.13 -9.56 11.28
N HIS A 87 0.58 -10.49 10.45
CA HIS A 87 0.39 -10.42 9.00
C HIS A 87 -1.09 -10.57 8.62
N GLU A 88 -1.83 -11.45 9.29
CA GLU A 88 -3.29 -11.55 9.11
C GLU A 88 -4.01 -10.24 9.48
N HIS A 89 -3.60 -9.56 10.56
CA HIS A 89 -4.14 -8.22 10.87
C HIS A 89 -3.80 -7.18 9.81
N TYR A 90 -2.65 -7.29 9.14
CA TYR A 90 -2.32 -6.42 8.01
C TYR A 90 -3.21 -6.70 6.82
N ASP A 91 -3.51 -7.97 6.53
CA ASP A 91 -4.44 -8.33 5.48
C ASP A 91 -5.84 -7.75 5.75
N GLN A 92 -6.30 -7.80 7.01
CA GLN A 92 -7.56 -7.16 7.41
C GLN A 92 -7.52 -5.64 7.22
N TYR A 93 -6.41 -4.97 7.56
CA TYR A 93 -6.21 -3.54 7.31
C TYR A 93 -6.31 -3.21 5.80
N ILE A 94 -5.65 -3.98 4.94
CA ILE A 94 -5.71 -3.76 3.49
C ILE A 94 -7.14 -3.95 2.97
N ILE A 95 -7.80 -5.06 3.34
CA ILE A 95 -9.11 -5.45 2.80
C ILE A 95 -10.25 -4.57 3.34
N HIS A 96 -10.25 -4.26 4.64
CA HIS A 96 -11.37 -3.60 5.30
C HIS A 96 -11.17 -2.10 5.52
N GLU A 97 -9.96 -1.58 5.30
CA GLU A 97 -9.70 -0.14 5.45
C GLU A 97 -9.16 0.48 4.15
N VAL A 98 -8.07 -0.05 3.58
CA VAL A 98 -7.44 0.56 2.39
C VAL A 98 -8.29 0.41 1.13
N ILE A 99 -8.82 -0.77 0.84
CA ILE A 99 -9.67 -0.99 -0.35
C ILE A 99 -10.93 -0.10 -0.32
N PRO A 100 -11.69 -0.03 0.78
CA PRO A 100 -12.82 0.90 0.89
C PRO A 100 -12.41 2.37 0.72
N PHE A 101 -11.25 2.77 1.28
CA PHE A 101 -10.70 4.11 1.06
C PHE A 101 -10.45 4.38 -0.44
N ILE A 102 -9.83 3.45 -1.16
CA ILE A 102 -9.56 3.60 -2.61
C ILE A 102 -10.86 3.77 -3.40
N HIS A 103 -11.86 2.93 -3.14
CA HIS A 103 -13.16 3.02 -3.81
C HIS A 103 -13.88 4.34 -3.50
N HIS A 104 -13.83 4.79 -2.25
CA HIS A 104 -14.39 6.07 -1.87
C HIS A 104 -13.68 7.24 -2.56
N PHE A 105 -12.34 7.22 -2.58
CA PHE A 105 -11.51 8.25 -3.22
C PHE A 105 -11.83 8.38 -4.72
N LEU A 106 -12.02 7.26 -5.41
CA LEU A 106 -12.31 7.23 -6.84
C LEU A 106 -13.79 7.40 -7.19
N GLY A 107 -14.69 7.28 -6.20
CA GLY A 107 -16.13 7.28 -6.42
C GLY A 107 -16.63 6.09 -7.26
N ASN A 108 -15.86 5.00 -7.34
CA ASN A 108 -16.17 3.81 -8.13
C ASN A 108 -15.64 2.53 -7.46
N ASN A 109 -16.05 1.38 -8.00
CA ASN A 109 -15.60 0.05 -7.55
C ASN A 109 -14.70 -0.61 -8.61
N GLU A 110 -13.80 0.15 -9.23
CA GLU A 110 -12.84 -0.41 -10.21
C GLU A 110 -11.94 -1.46 -9.57
N LYS A 111 -11.53 -2.45 -10.37
CA LYS A 111 -10.57 -3.46 -9.94
C LYS A 111 -9.21 -2.79 -9.65
N ILE A 112 -8.64 -3.12 -8.50
CA ILE A 112 -7.36 -2.59 -8.04
C ILE A 112 -6.24 -3.57 -8.43
N ILE A 113 -5.16 -3.05 -9.00
CA ILE A 113 -3.97 -3.83 -9.31
C ILE A 113 -3.04 -3.82 -8.09
N ALA A 114 -2.75 -5.00 -7.55
CA ALA A 114 -1.73 -5.17 -6.52
C ALA A 114 -0.34 -5.26 -7.16
N ALA A 115 0.60 -4.42 -6.70
CA ALA A 115 1.96 -4.40 -7.22
C ALA A 115 3.00 -4.15 -6.12
N GLY A 116 4.24 -4.57 -6.37
CA GLY A 116 5.37 -4.35 -5.48
C GLY A 116 6.62 -5.04 -5.99
N ALA A 117 7.74 -4.84 -5.31
CA ALA A 117 9.01 -5.49 -5.62
C ALA A 117 9.61 -6.14 -4.37
N SER A 118 10.36 -7.24 -4.53
CA SER A 118 10.92 -8.01 -3.40
C SER A 118 9.82 -8.44 -2.42
N MET A 119 9.90 -8.10 -1.14
CA MET A 119 8.84 -8.32 -0.16
C MET A 119 7.51 -7.69 -0.57
N GLY A 120 7.52 -6.57 -1.28
CA GLY A 120 6.32 -5.96 -1.81
C GLY A 120 5.65 -6.84 -2.88
N ALA A 121 6.42 -7.59 -3.67
CA ALA A 121 5.86 -8.55 -4.62
C ALA A 121 5.24 -9.74 -3.89
N TYR A 122 5.87 -10.21 -2.80
CA TYR A 122 5.29 -11.22 -1.92
C TYR A 122 3.93 -10.76 -1.35
N HIS A 123 3.86 -9.52 -0.84
CA HIS A 123 2.59 -8.96 -0.36
C HIS A 123 1.56 -8.89 -1.50
N ALA A 124 1.94 -8.38 -2.67
CA ALA A 124 1.02 -8.24 -3.80
C ALA A 124 0.39 -9.57 -4.25
N VAL A 125 1.15 -10.66 -4.33
CA VAL A 125 0.63 -11.96 -4.80
C VAL A 125 -0.29 -12.65 -3.79
N ASN A 126 -0.27 -12.25 -2.51
CA ASN A 126 -1.16 -12.80 -1.49
C ASN A 126 -2.56 -12.16 -1.51
N PHE A 127 -2.77 -11.11 -2.31
CA PHE A 127 -4.07 -10.43 -2.49
C PHE A 127 -4.73 -10.70 -3.86
N PHE A 128 -4.36 -11.81 -4.53
CA PHE A 128 -4.89 -12.19 -5.84
C PHE A 128 -6.22 -12.96 -5.77
#